data_AF-A0A1V5VVC3-F1
#
_entry.id   AF-A0A1V5VVC3-F1
#
_cell.length_a   1.000
_cell.length_b   1.000
_cell.length_c   1.000
_cell.angle_alpha   90.00
_cell.angle_beta   90.00
_cell.angle_gamma   90.00
#
_symmetry.space_group_name_H-M   'P 1'
#
loop_
_entity.id
_entity.type
_entity.pdbx_description
1 polymer ?
#
loop_
_entity_poly.entity_id
_entity_poly.type
_entity_poly.pdbx_seq_one_letter_code
_entity_poly.pdbx_strand_id
1 'polypeptide(L)'
;MELALLLLLVGMLTVMVALFLVVGVGNMMIRFANKFLPAEVVTKAKKSVPNARTTIPANTMAAIVSAVSTVTQGKGTVVNVQKV
;
A
#
# COMPACT_ATOMS: atom_id res chain seq x y z
N MET A 1 -45.22 -26.18 7.73
CA MET A 1 -44.90 -24.84 7.20
C MET A 1 -43.79 -24.15 7.99
N GLU A 2 -43.80 -24.20 9.33
CA GLU A 2 -42.78 -23.57 10.21
C GLU A 2 -41.32 -23.99 9.92
N LEU A 3 -41.06 -25.30 9.76
CA LEU A 3 -39.71 -25.82 9.51
C LEU A 3 -39.08 -25.30 8.21
N ALA A 4 -39.88 -25.11 7.15
CA ALA A 4 -39.39 -24.63 5.87
C ALA A 4 -38.95 -23.16 5.95
N LEU A 5 -39.70 -22.33 6.68
CA LEU A 5 -39.36 -20.92 6.91
C LEU A 5 -38.10 -20.79 7.78
N LEU A 6 -37.96 -21.62 8.81
CA LEU A 6 -36.76 -21.67 9.65
C LEU A 6 -35.52 -22.09 8.84
N LEU A 7 -35.63 -23.13 8.01
CA LEU A 7 -34.53 -23.59 7.15
C LEU A 7 -34.09 -22.53 6.14
N LEU A 8 -35.03 -21.80 5.53
CA LEU A 8 -34.73 -20.69 4.63
C LEU A 8 -33.99 -19.58 5.39
N LEU A 9 -34.53 -19.15 6.53
CA LEU A 9 -33.95 -18.10 7.37
C LEU A 9 -32.52 -18.46 7.79
N VAL A 10 -32.31 -19.70 8.26
CA VAL A 10 -30.99 -20.20 8.65
C VAL A 10 -30.05 -20.23 7.45
N GLY A 11 -30.51 -20.69 6.29
CA GLY A 11 -29.72 -20.70 5.06
C GLY A 11 -29.24 -19.30 4.65
N MET A 12 -30.12 -18.30 4.68
CA MET A 12 -29.74 -16.93 4.34
C MET A 12 -28.85 -16.29 5.41
N LEU A 13 -29.16 -16.48 6.69
CA LEU A 13 -28.36 -15.93 7.80
C LEU A 13 -26.96 -16.50 7.82
N THR A 14 -26.81 -17.82 7.71
CA THR A 14 -25.49 -18.48 7.77
C THR A 14 -24.60 -18.03 6.61
N VAL A 15 -25.16 -17.91 5.40
CA VAL A 15 -24.44 -17.42 4.23
C VAL A 15 -24.04 -15.94 4.41
N MET A 16 -24.96 -15.09 4.88
CA MET A 16 -24.66 -13.68 5.17
C MET A 16 -23.54 -13.52 6.21
N VAL A 17 -23.60 -14.28 7.30
CA VAL A 17 -22.59 -14.24 8.36
C VAL A 17 -21.24 -14.73 7.83
N ALA A 18 -21.19 -15.83 7.09
CA ALA A 18 -19.96 -16.38 6.54
C ALA A 18 -19.29 -15.40 5.56
N LEU A 19 -20.05 -14.78 4.67
CA LEU A 19 -19.54 -13.74 3.74
C LEU A 19 -18.94 -12.57 4.52
N PHE A 20 -19.65 -12.05 5.52
CA PHE A 20 -19.18 -10.93 6.33
C PHE A 20 -17.88 -11.28 7.07
N LEU A 21 -17.80 -12.51 7.59
CA LEU A 21 -16.61 -13.01 8.28
C LEU A 21 -15.41 -13.11 7.32
N VAL A 22 -15.60 -13.70 6.13
CA VAL A 22 -14.53 -13.86 5.12
C VAL A 22 -14.02 -12.50 4.64
N VAL A 23 -14.91 -11.54 4.39
CA VAL A 23 -14.51 -10.19 3.97
C VAL A 23 -13.79 -9.46 5.10
N GLY A 24 -14.28 -9.55 6.34
CA GLY A 24 -13.64 -8.92 7.51
C GLY A 24 -12.24 -9.49 7.78
N VAL A 25 -12.11 -10.81 7.80
CA VAL A 25 -10.83 -11.52 7.97
C VAL A 25 -9.90 -11.23 6.80
N GLY A 26 -10.40 -11.26 5.56
CA GLY A 26 -9.62 -10.94 4.37
C GLY A 26 -9.07 -9.52 4.40
N ASN A 27 -9.89 -8.53 4.75
CA ASN A 27 -9.46 -7.14 4.82
C ASN A 27 -8.46 -6.91 5.98
N MET A 28 -8.66 -7.56 7.12
CA MET A 28 -7.67 -7.54 8.20
C MET A 28 -6.35 -8.18 7.77
N MET A 29 -6.39 -9.34 7.11
CA MET A 29 -5.20 -10.01 6.59
C MET A 29 -4.44 -9.14 5.60
N ILE A 30 -5.17 -8.48 4.67
CA ILE A 30 -4.58 -7.51 3.74
C ILE A 30 -3.92 -6.37 4.51
N ARG A 31 -4.61 -5.79 5.51
CA ARG A 31 -4.06 -4.66 6.29
C ARG A 31 -2.82 -5.04 7.11
N PHE A 32 -2.81 -6.23 7.69
CA PHE A 32 -1.63 -6.75 8.39
C PHE A 32 -0.49 -7.00 7.42
N ALA A 33 -0.74 -7.70 6.31
CA ALA A 33 0.26 -7.92 5.27
C ALA A 33 0.81 -6.60 4.71
N ASN A 34 -0.03 -5.60 4.48
CA ASN A 34 0.37 -4.26 4.00
C ASN A 34 1.11 -3.42 5.06
N LYS A 35 0.98 -3.78 6.35
CA LYS A 35 1.75 -3.19 7.46
C LYS A 35 3.10 -3.89 7.67
N PHE A 36 3.17 -5.20 7.43
CA PHE A 36 4.41 -6.00 7.47
C PHE A 36 5.25 -5.85 6.19
N LEU A 37 4.60 -5.57 5.07
CA LEU A 37 5.21 -5.13 3.81
C LEU A 37 4.86 -3.64 3.66
N PRO A 38 5.41 -2.76 4.53
CA PRO A 38 5.10 -1.35 4.52
C PRO A 38 5.21 -0.86 3.09
N ALA A 39 4.19 -0.15 2.65
CA ALA A 39 4.04 0.40 1.32
C ALA A 39 5.09 1.49 1.00
N GLU A 40 6.37 1.22 1.24
CA GLU A 40 7.52 1.93 0.68
C GLU A 40 7.74 1.55 -0.80
N VAL A 41 7.03 0.53 -1.31
CA VAL A 41 7.04 0.15 -2.73
C VAL A 41 5.72 0.40 -3.46
N VAL A 42 4.62 0.78 -2.80
CA VAL A 42 3.36 1.15 -3.50
C VAL A 42 3.23 2.67 -3.69
N THR A 43 4.35 3.38 -3.81
CA THR A 43 4.44 4.46 -4.80
C THR A 43 4.78 3.93 -6.20
N LYS A 44 5.00 2.62 -6.40
CA LYS A 44 5.22 2.02 -7.73
C LYS A 44 3.98 1.44 -8.43
N ALA A 45 2.81 1.39 -7.81
CA ALA A 45 1.58 1.10 -8.57
C ALA A 45 1.01 2.35 -9.26
N LYS A 46 1.65 3.52 -9.11
CA LYS A 46 1.27 4.76 -9.81
C LYS A 46 2.40 5.45 -10.59
N LYS A 47 3.58 4.84 -10.73
CA LYS A 47 4.66 5.39 -11.57
C LYS A 47 5.32 4.32 -12.44
N SER A 48 4.92 4.38 -13.70
CA SER A 48 5.77 4.32 -14.90
C SER A 48 6.81 3.20 -14.97
N VAL A 49 6.57 2.29 -15.92
CA VAL A 49 7.54 1.74 -16.88
C VAL A 49 8.99 1.60 -16.37
N PRO A 50 9.48 0.38 -16.12
CA PRO A 50 10.89 0.16 -15.88
C PRO A 50 11.60 0.21 -17.24
N ASN A 51 12.12 1.37 -17.64
CA ASN A 51 13.28 1.35 -18.50
C ASN A 51 14.08 2.65 -18.52
N ALA A 52 15.37 2.44 -18.33
CA ALA A 52 16.47 3.15 -18.98
C ALA A 52 16.93 4.49 -18.39
N ARG A 53 18.22 4.47 -18.04
CA ARG A 53 19.19 5.59 -18.08
C ARG A 53 19.17 6.52 -16.86
N THR A 54 20.12 6.27 -15.96
CA THR A 54 21.27 7.15 -15.70
C THR A 54 21.70 6.97 -14.25
N THR A 55 22.85 6.31 -14.06
CA THR A 55 23.53 6.26 -12.77
C THR A 55 23.97 7.68 -12.42
N ILE A 56 23.13 8.43 -11.69
CA ILE A 56 23.54 9.69 -11.08
C ILE A 56 24.61 9.32 -10.04
N PRO A 57 25.84 9.83 -10.16
CA PRO A 57 26.92 9.46 -9.24
C PRO A 57 26.54 9.84 -7.80
N ALA A 58 26.80 8.92 -6.86
CA ALA A 58 26.38 9.02 -5.46
C ALA A 58 26.81 10.34 -4.79
N ASN A 59 27.97 10.89 -5.20
CA ASN A 59 28.49 12.16 -4.71
C ASN A 59 27.58 13.34 -5.04
N THR A 60 26.91 13.33 -6.21
CA THR A 60 25.97 14.40 -6.60
C THR A 60 24.65 14.27 -5.86
N MET A 61 24.15 13.05 -5.63
CA MET A 61 22.95 12.81 -4.84
C MET A 61 23.15 13.26 -3.39
N ALA A 62 24.30 12.95 -2.78
CA ALA A 62 24.64 13.36 -1.42
C ALA A 62 24.74 14.89 -1.28
N ALA A 63 25.34 15.57 -2.26
CA ALA A 63 25.40 17.03 -2.29
C ALA A 63 24.00 17.66 -2.36
N ILE A 64 23.10 17.11 -3.20
CA ILE A 64 21.71 17.58 -3.31
C ILE A 64 20.97 17.37 -1.98
N VAL A 65 21.09 16.19 -1.35
CA VAL A 65 20.44 15.91 -0.06
C VAL A 65 20.95 16.86 1.03
N SER A 66 22.25 17.12 1.08
CA SER A 66 22.85 18.07 2.03
C SER A 66 22.38 19.50 1.80
N ALA A 67 22.34 19.95 0.54
CA ALA A 67 21.83 21.27 0.19
C ALA A 67 20.34 21.41 0.56
N VAL A 68 19.51 20.42 0.23
CA VAL A 68 18.09 20.42 0.56
C VAL A 68 17.89 20.36 2.08
N SER A 69 18.65 19.55 2.81
CA SER A 69 18.62 19.53 4.27
C SER A 69 19.02 20.88 4.87
N THR A 70 20.00 21.56 4.29
CA THR A 70 20.46 22.87 4.78
C THR A 70 19.40 23.96 4.53
N VAL A 71 18.81 23.99 3.33
CA VAL A 71 17.77 24.95 2.95
C VAL A 71 16.46 24.69 3.71
N THR A 72 16.14 23.42 3.96
CA THR A 72 14.89 23.02 4.65
C THR A 72 15.08 22.80 6.15
N GLN A 73 16.25 23.15 6.70
CA GLN A 73 16.61 22.95 8.12
C GLN A 73 16.34 21.51 8.61
N GLY A 74 16.63 20.51 7.78
CA GLY A 74 16.53 19.09 8.10
C GLY A 74 15.14 18.47 7.98
N LYS A 75 14.14 19.21 7.45
CA LYS A 75 12.77 18.70 7.31
C LYS A 75 12.42 18.16 5.92
N GLY A 76 13.22 18.46 4.89
CA GLY A 76 12.99 18.02 3.52
C GLY A 76 13.75 16.75 3.16
N THR A 77 13.06 15.78 2.57
CA THR A 77 13.64 14.53 2.06
C THR A 77 13.58 14.48 0.53
N VAL A 78 14.67 14.09 -0.12
CA VAL A 78 14.75 13.95 -1.58
C VAL A 78 14.11 12.63 -2.00
N VAL A 79 12.93 12.69 -2.65
CA VAL A 79 12.15 11.50 -3.02
C VAL A 79 12.46 11.00 -4.45
N ASN A 80 12.86 11.90 -5.36
CA ASN A 80 13.21 11.52 -6.73
C ASN A 80 14.05 12.62 -7.41
N VAL A 81 15.11 12.25 -8.11
CA VAL A 81 15.95 13.18 -8.88
C VAL A 81 15.88 12.77 -10.35
N GLN A 82 15.47 13.69 -11.21
CA GLN A 82 15.42 13.51 -12.66
C GLN A 82 16.28 14.57 -13.31
N LYS A 83 17.08 14.15 -14.30
CA LYS A 83 17.85 15.05 -15.14
C LYS A 83 16.91 15.64 -16.20
N VAL A 84 16.86 16.97 -16.28
CA VAL A 84 16.17 17.70 -17.36
C VAL A 84 16.98 17.68 -18.65
#